data_AF-A0A2V9LG01-F1
#
_entry.id   AF-A0A2V9LG01-F1
#
_cell.length_a   1.000
_cell.length_b   1.000
_cell.length_c   1.000
_cell.angle_alpha   90.00
_cell.angle_beta   90.00
_cell.angle_gamma   90.00
#
_symmetry.space_group_name_H-M   'P 1'
#
loop_
_entity.id
_entity.type
_entity.pdbx_description
1 polymer ?
#
loop_
_entity_poly.entity_id
_entity_poly.type
_entity_poly.pdbx_seq_one_letter_code
_entity_poly.pdbx_strand_id
1 'polypeptide(L)' 'RERGTSVARPVRELKGFKRVALGPGESRRVEFTLGRDELAFWNIDMQNAVEPAAVTVWIGPSSAEGPQAQFEITE' A
#
# COMPACT_ATOMS: atom_id res chain seq x y z
N ARG A 1 1.78 -4.61 4.28
CA ARG A 1 1.46 -5.45 5.46
C ARG A 1 0.82 -4.55 6.48
N GLU A 2 -0.35 -4.93 6.94
CA GLU A 2 -1.04 -4.29 8.05
C GLU A 2 -0.88 -5.18 9.28
N ARG A 3 -0.75 -4.58 10.46
CA ARG A 3 -0.75 -5.26 11.76
C ARG A 3 -1.73 -4.57 12.69
N GLY A 4 -2.53 -5.35 13.41
CA GLY A 4 -3.60 -4.84 14.28
C GLY A 4 -5.01 -4.96 13.67
N THR A 5 -5.14 -5.52 12.46
CA THR A 5 -6.43 -5.70 11.79
C THR A 5 -7.22 -6.87 12.36
N SER A 6 -8.55 -6.79 12.27
CA SER A 6 -9.51 -7.80 12.73
C SER A 6 -9.40 -9.16 12.02
N VAL A 7 -8.86 -9.17 10.80
CA VAL A 7 -8.59 -10.39 10.02
C VAL A 7 -7.14 -10.44 9.56
N ALA A 8 -6.66 -11.65 9.26
CA ALA A 8 -5.35 -11.84 8.66
C ALA A 8 -5.32 -11.24 7.24
N ARG A 9 -4.35 -10.35 6.99
CA ARG A 9 -4.16 -9.69 5.69
C ARG A 9 -2.94 -10.28 4.96
N PRO A 10 -2.90 -10.24 3.61
CA PRO A 10 -1.72 -10.65 2.86
C PRO A 10 -0.46 -9.88 3.29
N VAL A 11 0.71 -10.49 3.12
CA VAL A 11 1.99 -9.84 3.44
C VAL A 11 2.18 -8.57 2.59
N ARG A 12 1.83 -8.64 1.30
CA ARG A 12 1.84 -7.52 0.35
C ARG A 12 0.58 -7.58 -0.52
N GLU A 13 -0.01 -6.43 -0.79
CA GLU A 13 -1.11 -6.24 -1.73
C GLU A 13 -0.74 -5.09 -2.68
N LEU A 14 -0.95 -5.27 -3.99
CA LEU A 14 -0.69 -4.19 -4.96
C LEU A 14 -1.79 -3.13 -4.84
N LYS A 15 -1.40 -1.90 -4.49
CA LYS A 15 -2.33 -0.76 -4.41
C LYS A 15 -2.31 0.15 -5.64
N GLY A 16 -1.23 0.12 -6.41
CA GLY A 16 -1.15 0.89 -7.64
C GLY A 16 0.15 0.62 -8.40
N PHE A 17 0.15 0.93 -9.69
CA PHE A 17 1.34 0.87 -10.54
C PHE A 17 1.28 1.97 -11.59
N LYS A 18 2.44 2.43 -12.05
CA LYS A 18 2.56 3.37 -13.17
C LYS A 18 3.66 2.89 -14.09
N ARG A 19 3.33 2.71 -15.37
CA ARG A 19 4.34 2.47 -16.40
C ARG A 19 4.92 3.81 -16.84
N VAL A 20 6.23 3.97 -16.70
CA VAL A 20 6.93 5.22 -16.98
C VAL A 20 7.98 4.97 -18.06
N ALA A 21 7.84 5.61 -19.22
CA ALA A 21 8.89 5.63 -20.24
C ALA A 21 9.86 6.77 -19.91
N LEU A 22 11.17 6.48 -19.97
CA LEU A 22 12.25 7.42 -19.71
C LEU A 22 13.25 7.39 -20.86
N GLY A 23 13.70 8.56 -21.31
CA GLY A 23 14.86 8.68 -22.17
C GLY A 23 16.18 8.45 -21.42
N PRO A 24 17.32 8.35 -22.13
CA PRO A 24 18.63 8.25 -21.49
C PRO A 24 18.89 9.43 -20.54
N GLY A 25 19.17 9.13 -19.26
CA GLY A 25 19.42 10.13 -18.23
C GLY A 25 18.18 10.85 -17.67
N GLU A 26 16.98 10.55 -18.19
CA GLU A 26 15.74 11.14 -17.68
C GLU A 26 15.38 10.57 -16.31
N SER A 27 14.86 11.43 -15.42
CA SER A 27 14.29 11.04 -14.14
C SER A 27 12.90 11.64 -14.00
N ARG A 28 11.98 10.88 -13.40
CA ARG A 28 10.62 11.35 -13.13
C ARG A 28 10.23 11.08 -11.69
N ARG A 29 9.57 12.06 -11.07
CA ARG A 29 8.89 11.90 -9.79
C ARG A 29 7.56 11.17 -10.02
N VAL A 30 7.36 10.07 -9.30
CA VAL A 30 6.16 9.26 -9.36
C VAL A 30 5.47 9.32 -8.00
N GLU A 31 4.21 9.71 -8.00
CA GLU A 31 3.41 9.85 -6.78
C GLU A 31 2.22 8.89 -6.81
N PHE A 32 1.93 8.31 -5.66
CA PHE A 32 0.76 7.47 -5.40
C PHE A 32 0.04 8.05 -4.18
N THR A 33 -1.28 8.08 -4.24
CA THR A 33 -2.14 8.49 -3.13
C THR A 33 -2.74 7.22 -2.53
N LEU A 34 -2.72 7.13 -1.20
CA LEU A 34 -3.38 6.06 -0.46
C LEU A 34 -4.52 6.70 0.33
N GLY A 35 -5.75 6.50 -0.13
CA GLY A 35 -6.96 6.93 0.54
C GLY A 35 -7.75 5.77 1.10
N ARG A 36 -9.04 6.01 1.36
CA ARG A 36 -9.96 4.97 1.84
C ARG A 36 -10.02 3.77 0.91
N ASP A 37 -10.06 3.99 -0.39
CA ASP A 37 -10.28 2.92 -1.37
C ASP A 37 -9.08 1.97 -1.47
N GLU A 38 -7.85 2.48 -1.27
CA GLU A 38 -6.66 1.65 -1.22
C GLU A 38 -6.48 0.93 0.13
N LEU A 39 -6.97 1.51 1.22
CA LEU A 39 -6.74 1.01 2.58
C LEU A 39 -7.90 0.18 3.13
N ALA A 40 -9.10 0.30 2.57
CA ALA A 40 -10.26 -0.43 3.04
C ALA A 40 -10.22 -1.91 2.66
N PHE A 41 -10.73 -2.75 3.54
CA PHE A 41 -10.93 -4.18 3.31
C PHE A 41 -12.20 -4.66 4.02
N TRP A 42 -12.63 -5.88 3.71
CA TRP A 42 -13.75 -6.53 4.41
C TRP A 42 -13.28 -7.09 5.74
N ASN A 43 -13.77 -6.51 6.83
CA ASN A 43 -13.40 -6.90 8.19
C ASN A 43 -14.19 -8.11 8.69
N ILE A 44 -13.94 -8.50 9.95
CA ILE A 44 -14.61 -9.64 10.60
C ILE A 44 -16.14 -9.48 10.68
N ASP A 45 -16.63 -8.23 10.69
CA ASP A 45 -18.04 -7.89 10.75
C ASP A 45 -18.69 -7.75 9.35
N MET A 46 -17.97 -8.15 8.29
CA MET A 46 -18.41 -8.03 6.89
C MET A 46 -18.70 -6.59 6.47
N GLN A 47 -17.91 -5.64 6.98
CA GLN A 47 -17.95 -4.23 6.59
C GLN A 47 -16.72 -3.89 5.76
N ASN A 48 -16.92 -3.12 4.68
CA ASN A 48 -15.81 -2.53 3.94
C ASN A 48 -15.32 -1.29 4.71
N ALA A 49 -14.29 -1.48 5.53
CA ALA A 49 -13.82 -0.49 6.49
C ALA A 49 -12.31 -0.27 6.40
N VAL A 50 -11.86 0.88 6.87
CA VAL A 50 -10.46 1.17 7.18
C VAL A 50 -10.31 1.01 8.69
N GLU A 51 -9.40 0.17 9.12
CA GLU A 51 -9.15 -0.08 10.55
C GLU A 51 -7.85 0.61 10.99
N PRO A 52 -7.77 1.08 12.25
CA PRO A 52 -6.51 1.51 12.84
C PRO A 52 -5.47 0.39 12.78
N ALA A 53 -4.32 0.66 12.20
CA ALA A 53 -3.29 -0.34 11.94
C ALA A 53 -1.92 0.28 11.71
N ALA A 54 -0.87 -0.47 12.08
CA ALA A 54 0.48 -0.19 11.62
C ALA A 54 0.66 -0.73 10.18
N VAL A 55 0.93 0.17 9.24
CA VAL A 55 1.04 -0.14 7.81
C VAL A 55 2.48 -0.10 7.35
N THR A 56 2.91 -1.14 6.64
CA THR A 56 4.15 -1.14 5.86
C THR A 56 3.80 -1.13 4.38
N VAL A 57 4.39 -0.18 3.65
CA VAL A 57 4.31 -0.06 2.18
C VAL A 57 5.65 -0.34 1.54
N TRP A 58 5.63 -0.84 0.30
CA TRP A 58 6.81 -1.04 -0.53
C TRP A 58 6.61 -0.34 -1.86
N ILE A 59 7.69 0.24 -2.39
CA ILE A 59 7.75 0.78 -3.74
C ILE A 59 8.89 0.06 -4.45
N GLY A 60 8.61 -0.60 -5.56
CA GLY A 60 9.62 -1.37 -6.29
C GLY A 60 9.18 -1.71 -7.71
N PRO A 61 10.12 -2.13 -8.57
CA PRO A 61 9.84 -2.56 -9.94
C PRO A 61 9.18 -3.94 -10.00
N SER A 62 9.17 -4.70 -8.91
CA SER A 62 8.52 -6.00 -8.79
C SER A 62 8.02 -6.24 -7.35
N SER A 63 7.25 -7.31 -7.14
CA SER A 63 6.74 -7.68 -5.81
C SER A 63 7.82 -8.22 -4.86
N ALA A 64 9.03 -8.53 -5.35
CA ALA A 64 10.08 -9.16 -4.57
C ALA A 64 11.02 -8.16 -3.89
N GLU A 65 11.16 -6.95 -4.43
CA GLU A 65 12.20 -5.99 -4.04
C GLU A 65 11.67 -4.56 -3.91
N GLY A 66 12.53 -3.66 -3.41
CA GLY A 66 12.25 -2.24 -3.27
C GLY A 66 12.26 -1.74 -1.82
N PRO A 67 12.49 -0.44 -1.61
CA PRO A 67 12.43 0.18 -0.28
C PRO A 67 11.06 0.03 0.37
N GLN A 68 11.07 0.06 1.70
CA GLN A 68 9.85 0.06 2.51
C GLN A 68 9.74 1.34 3.33
N ALA A 69 8.50 1.77 3.57
CA ALA A 69 8.16 2.84 4.49
C ALA A 69 7.04 2.39 5.41
N GLN A 70 6.87 3.07 6.55
CA GLN A 70 5.87 2.75 7.56
C GLN A 70 5.07 4.00 7.93
N PHE A 71 3.79 3.80 8.21
CA PHE A 71 2.90 4.80 8.79
C PHE A 71 1.83 4.10 9.63
N GLU A 72 1.07 4.88 10.39
CA GLU A 72 -0.04 4.40 11.21
C GLU A 72 -1.36 4.99 10.70
N ILE A 73 -2.40 4.17 10.70
CA ILE A 73 -3.78 4.61 10.57
C ILE A 73 -4.32 4.79 11.98
N THR A 74 -4.79 5.99 12.28
CA THR A 74 -5.45 6.34 13.55
C THR A 74 -6.97 6.41 13.36
N GLU A 75 -7.70 6.48 14.47
CA GLU A 75 -9.14 6.84 14.47
C GLU A 75 -9.38 8.24 13.86
#